data_AF-A0A1X7SDD8-F1
#
_entry.id   AF-A0A1X7SDD8-F1
#
_cell.length_a   1.000
_cell.length_b   1.000
_cell.length_c   1.000
_cell.angle_alpha   90.00
_cell.angle_beta   90.00
_cell.angle_gamma   90.00
#
_symmetry.space_group_name_H-M   'P 1'
#
loop_
_entity.id
_entity.type
_entity.pdbx_description
1 polymer ?
#
loop_
_entity_poly.entity_id
_entity_poly.type
_entity_poly.pdbx_seq_one_letter_code
_entity_poly.pdbx_strand_id
1 'polypeptide(L)'
;MGYIALAPHKNIRGSTHGSTYFRSIHESKDVLKVIHMLSSVVVSCRHELAKILAQFTKYDHLYTQEQSKVIADFLTASKHLSDFEGEISHYDRLEAEEIGSLPQQLAIGHTILLSTDPLRLSLTVETRAWKAAYGRSMNERYRSSMDHIVTFVSDY
;
A
#
# COMPACT_ATOMS: atom_id res chain seq x y z
N MET A 1 26.72 46.89 76.08
CA MET A 1 26.79 47.80 74.91
C MET A 1 26.71 46.93 73.67
N GLY A 2 25.62 47.08 72.90
CA GLY A 2 25.08 46.03 72.05
C GLY A 2 25.46 46.04 70.57
N TYR A 3 24.94 45.05 69.86
CA TYR A 3 24.68 44.98 68.41
C TYR A 3 23.58 43.89 68.25
N ILE A 4 22.30 44.28 68.16
CA ILE A 4 21.44 44.41 66.97
C ILE A 4 21.24 43.08 66.19
N ALA A 5 19.96 42.73 66.07
CA ALA A 5 19.34 41.53 65.49
C ALA A 5 19.67 41.28 64.01
N LEU A 6 19.44 40.03 63.55
CA LEU A 6 18.86 39.75 62.22
C LEU A 6 18.24 38.33 62.20
N ALA A 7 16.94 38.31 61.89
CA ALA A 7 16.07 37.14 61.77
C ALA A 7 16.51 36.20 60.62
N PRO A 8 16.09 34.91 60.62
CA PRO A 8 16.45 33.96 59.58
C PRO A 8 15.96 34.43 58.20
N HIS A 9 16.88 34.40 57.23
CA HIS A 9 16.64 34.67 55.82
C HIS A 9 15.38 33.93 55.33
N LYS A 10 14.38 34.69 54.85
CA LYS A 10 13.30 34.15 54.02
C LYS A 10 13.94 33.43 52.83
N ASN A 11 13.76 32.12 52.77
CA ASN A 11 13.94 31.35 51.56
C ASN A 11 12.87 31.83 50.56
N ILE A 12 13.25 32.80 49.72
CA ILE A 12 12.47 33.22 48.57
C ILE A 12 12.54 32.04 47.61
N ARG A 13 11.51 31.19 47.66
CA ARG A 13 11.28 30.12 46.70
C ARG A 13 11.46 30.70 45.30
N GLY A 14 12.50 30.23 44.62
CA GLY A 14 12.63 30.39 43.18
C GLY A 14 11.34 29.90 42.53
N SER A 15 10.66 30.83 41.90
CA SER A 15 9.51 30.67 41.02
C SER A 15 9.59 29.36 40.19
N THR A 16 8.77 28.37 40.54
CA THR A 16 8.45 27.21 39.70
C THR A 16 7.31 27.52 38.73
N HIS A 17 7.14 28.78 38.30
CA HIS A 17 5.96 29.21 37.52
C HIS A 17 5.88 28.55 36.14
N GLY A 18 7.00 28.15 35.54
CA GLY A 18 6.99 27.43 34.26
C GLY A 18 6.35 26.04 34.34
N SER A 19 6.70 25.25 35.36
CA SER A 19 6.18 23.89 35.53
C SER A 19 4.69 23.85 35.88
N THR A 20 4.21 24.85 36.63
CA THR A 20 2.79 24.92 37.04
C THR A 20 1.89 25.38 35.89
N TYR A 21 2.38 26.27 35.01
CA TYR A 21 1.63 26.77 33.87
C TYR A 21 1.36 25.67 32.83
N PHE A 22 2.38 24.90 32.43
CA PHE A 22 2.19 23.76 31.51
C PHE A 22 1.26 22.70 32.07
N ARG A 23 1.33 22.42 33.39
CA ARG A 23 0.41 21.50 34.06
C ARG A 23 -1.03 22.02 34.06
N SER A 24 -1.22 23.31 34.33
CA SER A 24 -2.55 23.94 34.30
C SER A 24 -3.17 23.95 32.89
N ILE A 25 -2.36 24.08 31.85
CA ILE A 25 -2.81 23.94 30.44
C ILE A 25 -3.17 22.49 30.13
N HIS A 26 -2.32 21.53 30.52
CA HIS A 26 -2.57 20.11 30.28
C HIS A 26 -3.85 19.61 30.94
N GLU A 27 -4.16 20.10 32.15
CA GLU A 27 -5.38 19.78 32.89
C GLU A 27 -6.59 20.62 32.47
N SER A 28 -6.40 21.60 31.57
CA SER A 28 -7.49 22.42 31.04
C SER A 28 -8.50 21.54 30.30
N LYS A 29 -9.76 21.64 30.71
CA LYS A 29 -10.86 20.89 30.09
C LYS A 29 -10.98 21.18 28.60
N ASP A 30 -10.70 22.40 28.16
CA ASP A 30 -10.82 22.76 26.75
C ASP A 30 -9.69 22.16 25.90
N VAL A 31 -8.47 22.07 26.46
CA VAL A 31 -7.36 21.36 25.82
C VAL A 31 -7.67 19.87 25.71
N LEU A 32 -8.15 19.26 26.79
CA LEU A 32 -8.53 17.84 26.80
C LEU A 32 -9.67 17.51 25.83
N LYS A 33 -10.66 18.41 25.68
CA LYS A 33 -11.73 18.29 24.68
C LYS A 33 -11.19 18.30 23.26
N VAL A 34 -10.28 19.23 22.94
CA VAL A 34 -9.66 19.30 21.60
C VAL A 34 -8.83 18.04 21.31
N ILE A 35 -8.08 17.53 22.30
CA ILE A 35 -7.33 16.27 22.17
C ILE A 35 -8.28 15.09 21.91
N HIS A 36 -9.40 15.00 22.64
CA HIS A 36 -10.41 13.96 22.40
C HIS A 36 -11.03 14.08 21.00
N MET A 37 -11.37 15.30 20.57
CA MET A 37 -11.93 15.54 19.25
C MET A 37 -10.94 15.14 18.15
N LEU A 38 -9.68 15.52 18.28
CA LEU A 38 -8.62 15.13 17.34
C LEU A 38 -8.44 13.61 17.31
N SER A 39 -8.44 12.96 18.47
CA SER A 39 -8.34 11.49 18.56
C SER A 39 -9.50 10.82 17.82
N SER A 40 -10.72 11.34 17.97
CA SER A 40 -11.91 10.86 17.25
C SER A 40 -11.75 11.01 15.73
N VAL A 41 -11.27 12.16 15.26
CA VAL A 41 -11.00 12.41 13.83
C VAL A 41 -9.96 11.42 13.29
N VAL A 42 -8.88 11.17 14.03
CA VAL A 42 -7.85 10.18 13.65
C VAL A 42 -8.44 8.77 13.54
N VAL A 43 -9.30 8.36 14.48
CA VAL A 43 -9.96 7.06 14.43
C VAL A 43 -10.90 6.96 13.22
N SER A 44 -11.66 8.01 12.91
CA SER A 44 -12.51 8.06 11.71
C SER A 44 -11.69 7.91 10.43
N CYS A 45 -10.58 8.65 10.32
CA CYS A 45 -9.67 8.55 9.18
C CYS A 45 -9.13 7.12 8.98
N ARG A 46 -8.79 6.42 10.07
CA ARG A 46 -8.35 5.01 9.99
C ARG A 46 -9.43 4.09 9.42
N HIS A 47 -10.69 4.31 9.81
CA HIS A 47 -11.81 3.52 9.31
C HIS A 47 -12.06 3.76 7.81
N GLU A 48 -11.98 5.02 7.38
CA GLU A 48 -12.09 5.37 5.96
C GLU A 48 -10.93 4.83 5.12
N LEU A 49 -9.71 4.94 5.63
CA LEU A 49 -8.52 4.36 5.01
C LEU A 49 -8.65 2.84 4.87
N ALA A 50 -9.19 2.13 5.87
CA ALA A 50 -9.44 0.70 5.78
C ALA A 50 -10.43 0.34 4.65
N LYS A 51 -11.50 1.13 4.46
CA LYS A 51 -12.45 0.93 3.35
C LYS A 51 -11.82 1.16 1.98
N ILE A 52 -10.94 2.14 1.88
CA ILE A 52 -10.18 2.42 0.67
C ILE A 52 -9.23 1.26 0.36
N LEU A 53 -8.45 0.82 1.35
CA LEU A 53 -7.53 -0.30 1.18
C LEU A 53 -8.26 -1.61 0.80
N ALA A 54 -9.45 -1.83 1.36
CA ALA A 54 -10.29 -2.98 1.00
C ALA A 54 -10.70 -3.01 -0.48
N GLN A 55 -10.69 -1.89 -1.20
CA GLN A 55 -10.97 -1.88 -2.65
C GLN A 55 -9.78 -2.36 -3.48
N PHE A 56 -8.56 -2.30 -2.92
CA PHE A 56 -7.34 -2.73 -3.60
C PHE A 56 -7.03 -4.21 -3.41
N THR A 57 -7.73 -4.91 -2.51
CA THR A 57 -7.57 -6.37 -2.31
C THR A 57 -7.93 -7.19 -3.55
N LYS A 58 -8.70 -6.62 -4.49
CA LYS A 58 -8.94 -7.25 -5.79
C LYS A 58 -7.65 -7.52 -6.58
N TYR A 59 -6.58 -6.76 -6.32
CA TYR A 59 -5.27 -6.94 -6.94
C TYR A 59 -4.37 -7.92 -6.19
N ASP A 60 -4.82 -8.50 -5.06
CA ASP A 60 -3.99 -9.40 -4.24
C ASP A 60 -3.46 -10.60 -5.03
N HIS A 61 -4.22 -11.06 -6.04
CA HIS A 61 -3.82 -12.16 -6.92
C HIS A 61 -2.52 -11.86 -7.69
N LEU A 62 -2.23 -10.59 -8.00
CA LEU A 62 -1.03 -10.20 -8.74
C LEU A 62 0.25 -10.45 -7.92
N TYR A 63 0.18 -10.32 -6.60
CA TYR A 63 1.34 -10.41 -5.69
C TYR A 63 1.37 -11.69 -4.83
N THR A 64 0.21 -12.31 -4.58
CA THR A 64 0.09 -13.46 -3.68
C THR A 64 0.37 -14.78 -4.39
N GLN A 65 0.16 -14.82 -5.71
CA GLN A 65 0.28 -16.06 -6.48
C GLN A 65 1.68 -16.24 -7.04
N GLU A 66 2.19 -17.47 -6.98
CA GLU A 66 3.44 -17.82 -7.63
C GLU A 66 3.20 -17.96 -9.14
N GLN A 67 3.75 -17.03 -9.93
CA GLN A 67 3.57 -16.97 -11.38
C GLN A 67 3.90 -18.31 -12.07
N SER A 68 4.97 -18.97 -11.63
CA SER A 68 5.42 -20.27 -12.14
C SER A 68 4.33 -21.35 -12.01
N LYS A 69 3.69 -21.43 -10.84
CA LYS A 69 2.68 -22.44 -10.54
C LYS A 69 1.40 -22.21 -11.32
N VAL A 70 0.91 -20.97 -11.34
CA VAL A 70 -0.32 -20.61 -12.07
C VAL A 70 -0.15 -20.88 -13.56
N ILE A 71 1.02 -20.54 -14.11
CA ILE A 71 1.31 -20.78 -15.52
C ILE A 71 1.52 -22.27 -15.81
N ALA A 72 2.11 -23.04 -14.89
CA ALA A 72 2.20 -24.49 -15.04
C ALA A 72 0.82 -25.16 -15.05
N ASP A 73 -0.06 -24.79 -14.11
CA ASP A 73 -1.44 -25.26 -14.06
C ASP A 73 -2.19 -24.86 -15.36
N PHE A 74 -2.01 -23.62 -15.81
CA PHE A 74 -2.55 -23.15 -17.09
C PHE A 74 -2.03 -23.96 -18.28
N LEU A 75 -0.73 -24.28 -18.34
CA LEU A 75 -0.16 -25.09 -19.42
C LEU A 75 -0.72 -26.52 -19.46
N THR A 76 -1.06 -27.09 -18.30
CA THR A 76 -1.71 -28.40 -18.23
C THR A 76 -3.18 -28.37 -18.68
N ALA A 77 -3.88 -27.26 -18.41
CA ALA A 77 -5.29 -27.10 -18.70
C ALA A 77 -5.56 -26.57 -20.13
N SER A 78 -4.78 -25.60 -20.59
CA SER A 78 -4.96 -24.91 -21.86
C SER A 78 -4.31 -25.67 -23.01
N LYS A 79 -5.08 -25.87 -24.08
CA LYS A 79 -4.62 -26.56 -25.28
C LYS A 79 -4.37 -25.63 -26.47
N HIS A 80 -4.83 -24.37 -26.44
CA HIS A 80 -4.90 -23.52 -27.64
C HIS A 80 -4.26 -22.14 -27.48
N LEU A 81 -3.80 -21.57 -28.60
CA LEU A 81 -3.18 -20.24 -28.66
C LEU A 81 -4.15 -19.12 -28.24
N SER A 82 -5.43 -19.28 -28.57
CA SER A 82 -6.51 -18.35 -28.20
C SER A 82 -6.62 -18.13 -26.68
N ASP A 83 -6.31 -19.17 -25.89
CA ASP A 83 -6.39 -19.07 -24.44
C ASP A 83 -5.27 -18.18 -23.89
N PHE A 84 -4.06 -18.28 -24.48
CA PHE A 84 -2.94 -17.40 -24.14
C PHE A 84 -3.24 -15.94 -24.53
N GLU A 85 -3.79 -15.72 -25.73
CA GLU A 85 -4.21 -14.39 -26.17
C GLU A 85 -5.27 -13.81 -25.23
N GLY A 86 -6.22 -14.63 -24.76
CA GLY A 86 -7.23 -14.25 -23.79
C GLY A 86 -6.65 -13.77 -22.46
N GLU A 87 -5.71 -14.52 -21.90
CA GLU A 87 -5.04 -14.16 -20.63
C GLU A 87 -4.17 -12.90 -20.78
N ILE A 88 -3.38 -12.79 -21.85
CA ILE A 88 -2.55 -11.60 -22.10
C ILE A 88 -3.45 -10.37 -22.26
N SER A 89 -4.53 -10.49 -23.05
CA SER A 89 -5.50 -9.41 -23.26
C SER A 89 -6.27 -9.05 -21.98
N HIS A 90 -6.48 -10.00 -21.07
CA HIS A 90 -7.05 -9.72 -19.76
C HIS A 90 -6.14 -8.79 -18.95
N TYR A 91 -4.84 -9.08 -18.86
CA TYR A 91 -3.89 -8.19 -18.16
C TYR A 91 -3.72 -6.84 -18.86
N ASP A 92 -3.81 -6.77 -20.19
CA ASP A 92 -3.82 -5.49 -20.92
C ASP A 92 -5.02 -4.62 -20.57
N ARG A 93 -6.22 -5.21 -20.51
CA ARG A 93 -7.43 -4.51 -20.05
C ARG A 93 -7.31 -4.06 -18.60
N LEU A 94 -6.78 -4.92 -17.72
CA LEU A 94 -6.55 -4.58 -16.32
C LEU A 94 -5.60 -3.37 -16.16
N GLU A 95 -4.52 -3.32 -16.95
CA GLU A 95 -3.57 -2.20 -16.97
C GLU A 95 -4.25 -0.91 -17.47
N ALA A 96 -4.97 -0.96 -18.59
CA ALA A 96 -5.55 0.21 -19.23
C ALA A 96 -6.81 0.74 -18.53
N GLU A 97 -7.77 -0.14 -18.26
CA GLU A 97 -9.11 0.25 -17.78
C GLU A 97 -9.17 0.41 -16.28
N GLU A 98 -8.45 -0.42 -15.51
CA GLU A 98 -8.49 -0.33 -14.05
C GLU A 98 -7.33 0.46 -13.48
N ILE A 99 -6.09 0.04 -13.74
CA ILE A 99 -4.91 0.66 -13.15
C ILE A 99 -4.72 2.09 -13.70
N GLY A 100 -4.94 2.26 -15.01
CA GLY A 100 -4.88 3.57 -15.67
C GLY A 100 -5.96 4.56 -15.24
N SER A 101 -7.15 4.08 -14.85
CA SER A 101 -8.27 4.93 -14.42
C SER A 101 -8.24 5.30 -12.94
N LEU A 102 -7.30 4.74 -12.15
CA LEU A 102 -7.16 5.09 -10.74
C LEU A 102 -6.94 6.61 -10.58
N PRO A 103 -7.65 7.26 -9.63
CA PRO A 103 -7.44 8.68 -9.38
C PRO A 103 -6.02 8.91 -8.86
N GLN A 104 -5.32 9.93 -9.35
CA GLN A 104 -3.93 10.24 -8.95
C GLN A 104 -3.79 10.43 -7.44
N GLN A 105 -4.83 11.01 -6.83
CA GLN A 105 -4.89 11.27 -5.42
C GLN A 105 -6.27 10.86 -4.88
N LEU A 106 -6.27 10.22 -3.73
CA LEU A 106 -7.47 9.79 -3.04
C LEU A 106 -7.58 10.49 -1.70
N ALA A 107 -8.67 11.22 -1.49
CA ALA A 107 -8.94 11.88 -0.22
C ALA A 107 -9.40 10.84 0.82
N ILE A 108 -8.78 10.87 1.99
CA ILE A 108 -9.18 10.11 3.18
C ILE A 108 -9.70 11.13 4.18
N GLY A 109 -11.01 11.10 4.43
CA GLY A 109 -11.70 12.11 5.22
C GLY A 109 -11.55 13.52 4.64
N HIS A 110 -11.38 14.48 5.54
CA HIS A 110 -11.21 15.90 5.20
C HIS A 110 -9.76 16.39 5.33
N THR A 111 -8.84 15.54 5.76
CA THR A 111 -7.53 15.98 6.25
C THR A 111 -6.34 15.30 5.57
N ILE A 112 -6.53 14.12 4.96
CA ILE A 112 -5.43 13.32 4.40
C ILE A 112 -5.66 13.10 2.90
N LEU A 113 -4.58 13.20 2.13
CA LEU A 113 -4.56 12.91 0.70
C LEU A 113 -3.52 11.81 0.43
N LEU A 114 -3.95 10.71 -0.18
CA LEU A 114 -3.11 9.58 -0.53
C LEU A 114 -2.75 9.65 -2.01
N SER A 115 -1.45 9.65 -2.34
CA SER A 115 -1.00 9.49 -3.73
C SER A 115 -1.11 8.02 -4.14
N THR A 116 -1.71 7.76 -5.30
CA THR A 116 -1.83 6.41 -5.88
C THR A 116 -0.75 6.11 -6.90
N ASP A 117 0.10 7.08 -7.24
CA ASP A 117 1.17 6.94 -8.24
C ASP A 117 2.11 5.74 -7.96
N PRO A 118 2.66 5.55 -6.74
CA PRO A 118 3.53 4.40 -6.48
C PRO A 118 2.79 3.07 -6.58
N LEU A 119 1.51 3.03 -6.17
CA LEU A 119 0.68 1.84 -6.27
C LEU A 119 0.41 1.48 -7.73
N ARG A 120 0.06 2.48 -8.55
CA ARG A 120 -0.17 2.30 -9.99
C ARG A 120 1.06 1.77 -10.70
N LEU A 121 2.23 2.34 -10.39
CA LEU A 121 3.50 1.90 -10.95
C LEU A 121 3.77 0.45 -10.59
N SER A 122 3.64 0.07 -9.32
CA SER A 122 3.85 -1.30 -8.85
C SER A 122 2.90 -2.28 -9.56
N LEU A 123 1.61 -1.97 -9.62
CA LEU A 123 0.61 -2.81 -10.31
C LEU A 123 0.90 -2.95 -11.81
N THR A 124 1.38 -1.89 -12.45
CA THR A 124 1.78 -1.89 -13.86
C THR A 124 2.99 -2.80 -14.09
N VAL A 125 3.96 -2.78 -13.17
CA VAL A 125 5.14 -3.66 -13.27
C VAL A 125 4.72 -5.13 -13.12
N GLU A 126 3.88 -5.45 -12.15
CA GLU A 126 3.42 -6.83 -11.95
C GLU A 126 2.61 -7.35 -13.14
N THR A 127 1.63 -6.58 -13.63
CA THR A 127 0.83 -6.98 -14.80
C THR A 127 1.70 -7.23 -16.03
N ARG A 128 2.76 -6.44 -16.23
CA ARG A 128 3.75 -6.68 -17.29
C ARG A 128 4.59 -7.93 -17.05
N ALA A 129 4.95 -8.21 -15.80
CA ALA A 129 5.66 -9.44 -15.43
C ALA A 129 4.82 -10.68 -15.75
N TRP A 130 3.51 -10.65 -15.42
CA TRP A 130 2.55 -11.69 -15.78
C TRP A 130 2.48 -11.92 -17.29
N LYS A 131 2.26 -10.84 -18.08
CA LYS A 131 2.24 -10.94 -19.55
C LYS A 131 3.52 -11.53 -20.13
N ALA A 132 4.69 -11.09 -19.65
CA ALA A 132 5.98 -11.62 -20.08
C ALA A 132 6.18 -13.09 -19.71
N ALA A 133 5.68 -13.51 -18.54
CA ALA A 133 5.73 -14.90 -18.12
C ALA A 133 4.84 -15.78 -18.99
N TYR A 134 3.59 -15.38 -19.27
CA TYR A 134 2.72 -16.08 -20.23
C TYR A 134 3.35 -16.16 -21.63
N GLY A 135 3.91 -15.06 -22.14
CA GLY A 135 4.56 -15.02 -23.44
C GLY A 135 5.79 -15.93 -23.55
N ARG A 136 6.62 -16.00 -22.49
CA ARG A 136 7.76 -16.93 -22.44
C ARG A 136 7.31 -18.38 -22.45
N SER A 137 6.34 -18.73 -21.62
CA SER A 137 5.79 -20.09 -21.53
C SER A 137 5.12 -20.54 -22.82
N MET A 138 4.40 -19.63 -23.48
CA MET A 138 3.84 -19.86 -24.81
C MET A 138 4.94 -20.16 -25.83
N ASN A 139 5.95 -19.30 -25.91
CA ASN A 139 7.06 -19.45 -26.85
C ASN A 139 7.79 -20.79 -26.63
N GLU A 140 8.08 -21.15 -25.38
CA GLU A 140 8.74 -22.42 -25.03
C GLU A 140 7.94 -23.63 -25.52
N ARG A 141 6.63 -23.64 -25.27
CA ARG A 141 5.74 -24.73 -25.70
C ARG A 141 5.71 -24.88 -27.22
N TYR A 142 5.49 -23.79 -27.95
CA TYR A 142 5.38 -23.85 -29.41
C TYR A 142 6.72 -24.11 -30.08
N ARG A 143 7.84 -23.63 -29.51
CA ARG A 143 9.20 -23.98 -29.95
C ARG A 143 9.45 -25.47 -29.80
N SER A 144 9.18 -26.04 -28.63
CA SER A 144 9.33 -27.49 -28.40
C SER A 144 8.48 -28.30 -29.39
N SER A 145 7.23 -27.90 -29.62
CA SER A 145 6.39 -28.56 -30.62
C SER A 145 6.97 -28.48 -32.04
N MET A 146 7.56 -27.35 -32.42
CA MET A 146 8.22 -27.18 -33.72
C MET A 146 9.47 -28.06 -33.82
N ASP A 147 10.32 -28.06 -32.80
CA ASP A 147 11.55 -28.86 -32.76
C ASP A 147 11.25 -30.36 -32.90
N HIS A 148 10.16 -30.84 -32.28
CA HIS A 148 9.68 -32.21 -32.45
C HIS A 148 9.30 -32.53 -33.90
N ILE A 149 8.60 -31.61 -34.58
CA ILE A 149 8.22 -31.79 -36.00
C ILE A 149 9.47 -31.78 -36.88
N VAL A 150 10.39 -30.84 -36.66
CA VAL A 150 11.65 -30.75 -37.43
C VAL A 150 12.49 -32.01 -37.28
N THR A 151 12.62 -32.52 -36.04
CA THR A 151 13.34 -33.76 -35.77
C THR A 151 12.69 -34.94 -36.49
N PHE A 152 11.35 -35.07 -36.39
CA PHE A 152 10.61 -36.13 -37.07
C PHE A 152 10.78 -36.10 -38.60
N VAL A 153 10.78 -34.91 -39.22
CA VAL A 153 10.98 -34.77 -40.67
C VAL A 153 12.44 -35.04 -41.06
N SER A 154 13.41 -34.68 -40.22
CA SER A 154 14.84 -34.89 -40.50
C SER A 154 15.28 -36.35 -40.31
N ASP A 155 14.54 -37.14 -39.53
CA ASP A 155 14.81 -38.56 -39.29
C ASP A 155 14.27 -39.47 -40.42
N TYR A 156 13.69 -38.89 -41.48
CA TYR A 156 13.21 -39.57 -42.70
C TYR A 156 14.03 -39.16 -43.93
#